data_AF-A0AA90PWS0-F1
#
_entry.id   AF-A0AA90PWS0-F1
#
_cell.length_a   1.000
_cell.length_b   1.000
_cell.length_c   1.000
_cell.angle_alpha   90.00
_cell.angle_beta   90.00
_cell.angle_gamma   90.00
#
_symmetry.space_group_name_H-M   'P 1'
#
loop_
_entity.id
_entity.type
_entity.pdbx_description
1 polymer ?
#
loop_
_entity_poly.entity_id
_entity_poly.type
_entity_poly.pdbx_seq_one_letter_code
_entity_poly.pdbx_strand_id
1 'polypeptide(L)'
;MRSIIFLFAAWLCTSGVQAAGGITAGGVVLLQPEQVIGARVSVEKLAPYLKQVDAAASGIFNAAKAVPATGGFLVVAIRPGQQSKFWLDFNPPLPPAVASDLIAAAQGVKPPAVNGGTVVLAMKYGVAGGKVPAGPMPSPAEWTTVAKAAGKPLEIGDLVDRIWK
;
A
#
# COMPACT_ATOMS: atom_id res chain seq x y z
N MET A 1 -17.04 9.40 -72.80
CA MET A 1 -17.43 8.63 -71.60
C MET A 1 -16.19 8.52 -70.72
N ARG A 2 -16.10 9.32 -69.66
CA ARG A 2 -14.93 9.41 -68.79
C ARG A 2 -15.37 9.63 -67.35
N SER A 3 -14.59 9.04 -66.45
CA SER A 3 -14.46 9.31 -65.01
C SER A 3 -15.21 8.38 -64.07
N ILE A 4 -14.51 7.29 -63.74
CA ILE A 4 -14.54 6.62 -62.45
C ILE A 4 -13.55 7.36 -61.55
N ILE A 5 -13.99 7.92 -60.42
CA ILE A 5 -13.14 8.15 -59.25
C ILE A 5 -13.99 7.83 -58.01
N PHE A 6 -13.69 6.68 -57.39
CA PHE A 6 -14.11 6.35 -56.03
C PHE A 6 -13.16 7.04 -55.05
N LEU A 7 -13.72 7.84 -54.13
CA LEU A 7 -12.98 8.42 -53.00
C LEU A 7 -13.50 7.78 -51.71
N PHE A 8 -12.76 6.78 -51.22
CA PHE A 8 -12.91 6.21 -49.88
C PHE A 8 -12.22 7.15 -48.87
N ALA A 9 -13.01 7.88 -48.08
CA ALA A 9 -12.50 8.59 -46.91
C ALA A 9 -12.66 7.68 -45.68
N ALA A 10 -11.62 6.91 -45.35
CA ALA A 10 -11.54 6.19 -44.09
C ALA A 10 -11.18 7.17 -42.98
N TRP A 11 -12.17 7.54 -42.17
CA TRP A 11 -11.95 8.32 -40.94
C TRP A 11 -11.36 7.40 -39.87
N LEU A 12 -10.13 7.71 -39.47
CA LEU A 12 -9.40 7.05 -38.39
C LEU A 12 -10.08 7.38 -37.06
N CYS A 13 -10.78 6.40 -36.47
CA CYS A 13 -11.15 6.44 -35.06
C CYS A 13 -9.86 6.36 -34.22
N THR A 14 -9.37 7.51 -33.76
CA THR A 14 -8.33 7.57 -32.72
C THR A 14 -8.99 7.31 -31.37
N SER A 15 -9.07 6.03 -31.00
CA SER A 15 -9.44 5.64 -29.64
C SER A 15 -8.30 6.02 -28.70
N GLY A 16 -8.38 7.21 -28.10
CA GLY A 16 -7.56 7.55 -26.94
C GLY A 16 -7.96 6.62 -25.80
N VAL A 17 -7.18 5.57 -25.56
CA VAL A 17 -7.30 4.77 -24.35
C VAL A 17 -6.86 5.66 -23.19
N GLN A 18 -7.83 6.24 -22.51
CA GLN A 18 -7.59 6.98 -21.28
C GLN A 18 -7.17 5.94 -20.23
N ALA A 19 -5.88 5.87 -19.93
CA ALA A 19 -5.38 5.05 -18.83
C ALA A 19 -6.13 5.46 -17.57
N ALA A 20 -6.73 4.49 -16.88
CA ALA A 20 -7.44 4.71 -15.62
C ALA A 20 -6.44 5.21 -14.56
N GLY A 21 -6.24 6.52 -14.50
CA GLY A 21 -5.35 7.22 -13.57
C GLY A 21 -5.98 7.31 -12.19
N GLY A 22 -6.30 6.16 -11.59
CA GLY A 22 -6.98 6.08 -10.31
C GLY A 22 -6.28 5.12 -9.34
N ILE A 23 -6.75 5.16 -8.10
CA ILE A 23 -6.33 4.28 -7.02
C ILE A 23 -7.38 3.20 -6.86
N THR A 24 -6.95 1.96 -6.77
CA THR A 24 -7.79 0.81 -6.45
C THR A 24 -7.41 0.29 -5.08
N ALA A 25 -8.30 0.44 -4.10
CA ALA A 25 -8.12 -0.13 -2.77
C ALA A 25 -8.33 -1.65 -2.81
N GLY A 26 -7.38 -2.39 -2.23
CA GLY A 26 -7.37 -3.86 -2.23
C GLY A 26 -7.76 -4.52 -0.91
N GLY A 27 -8.15 -3.72 0.08
CA GLY A 27 -8.46 -4.18 1.43
C GLY A 27 -7.25 -4.25 2.37
N VAL A 28 -7.49 -4.77 3.58
CA VAL A 28 -6.51 -4.89 4.66
C VAL A 28 -6.13 -6.35 4.84
N VAL A 29 -4.85 -6.61 5.06
CA VAL A 29 -4.29 -7.90 5.45
C VAL A 29 -3.87 -7.85 6.90
N LEU A 30 -4.29 -8.85 7.67
CA LEU A 30 -3.78 -9.12 9.01
C LEU A 30 -2.46 -9.90 8.88
N LEU A 31 -1.35 -9.32 9.36
CA LEU A 31 -0.04 -10.00 9.33
C LEU A 31 0.23 -10.81 10.59
N GLN A 32 -0.77 -10.90 11.46
CA GLN A 32 -0.79 -11.67 12.69
C GLN A 32 -2.16 -12.34 12.80
N PRO A 33 -2.30 -13.43 13.57
CA PRO A 33 -3.60 -14.04 13.83
C PRO A 33 -4.61 -13.01 14.37
N GLU A 34 -5.85 -13.09 13.93
CA GLU A 34 -6.91 -12.15 14.34
C GLU A 34 -7.08 -12.11 15.87
N GLN A 35 -6.95 -13.27 16.52
CA GLN A 35 -7.02 -13.39 17.98
C GLN A 35 -5.90 -12.60 18.68
N VAL A 36 -4.70 -12.57 18.09
CA VAL A 36 -3.57 -11.79 18.62
C VAL A 36 -3.84 -10.31 18.47
N ILE A 37 -4.36 -9.86 17.31
CA ILE A 37 -4.69 -8.45 17.08
C ILE A 37 -5.83 -8.01 18.01
N GLY A 38 -6.92 -8.79 18.09
CA GLY A 38 -8.10 -8.48 18.90
C GLY A 38 -7.81 -8.43 20.41
N ALA A 39 -6.84 -9.20 20.90
CA ALA A 39 -6.37 -9.11 22.28
C ALA A 39 -5.61 -7.80 22.58
N ARG A 40 -5.03 -7.16 21.55
CA ARG A 40 -4.17 -5.97 21.68
C ARG A 40 -4.92 -4.67 21.43
N VAL A 41 -5.90 -4.69 20.52
CA VAL A 41 -6.68 -3.53 20.10
C VAL A 41 -8.05 -3.96 19.60
N SER A 42 -9.08 -3.20 19.95
CA SER A 42 -10.44 -3.48 19.49
C SER A 42 -10.67 -2.98 18.06
N VAL A 43 -11.59 -3.62 17.33
CA VAL A 43 -11.89 -3.27 15.93
C VAL A 43 -12.44 -1.83 15.84
N GLU A 44 -13.19 -1.38 16.84
CA GLU A 44 -13.77 -0.04 16.91
C GLU A 44 -12.71 1.06 16.99
N LYS A 45 -11.50 0.73 17.50
CA LYS A 45 -10.36 1.65 17.54
C LYS A 45 -9.49 1.51 16.29
N LEU A 46 -9.30 0.29 15.81
CA LEU A 46 -8.40 0.00 14.70
C LEU A 46 -9.00 0.41 13.34
N ALA A 47 -10.27 0.14 13.10
CA ALA A 47 -10.89 0.42 11.80
C ALA A 47 -10.94 1.92 11.44
N PRO A 48 -11.31 2.85 12.35
CA PRO A 48 -11.24 4.28 12.06
C PRO A 48 -9.81 4.76 11.80
N TYR A 49 -8.83 4.23 12.53
CA TYR A 49 -7.42 4.55 12.30
C TYR A 49 -6.98 4.13 10.89
N LEU A 50 -7.25 2.88 10.49
CA LEU A 50 -6.88 2.40 9.15
C LEU A 50 -7.56 3.21 8.04
N LYS A 51 -8.81 3.64 8.23
CA LYS A 51 -9.49 4.55 7.29
C LYS A 51 -8.79 5.91 7.18
N GLN A 52 -8.28 6.46 8.28
CA GLN A 52 -7.55 7.73 8.25
C GLN A 52 -6.20 7.58 7.55
N VAL A 53 -5.49 6.47 7.79
CA VAL A 53 -4.23 6.18 7.07
C VAL A 53 -4.52 5.98 5.58
N ASP A 54 -5.58 5.24 5.22
CA ASP A 54 -5.99 5.04 3.83
C ASP A 54 -6.34 6.36 3.12
N ALA A 55 -7.05 7.26 3.82
CA ALA A 55 -7.36 8.58 3.30
C ALA A 55 -6.09 9.43 3.08
N ALA A 56 -5.15 9.40 4.03
CA ALA A 56 -3.87 10.09 3.90
C ALA A 56 -3.05 9.55 2.71
N ALA A 57 -2.96 8.23 2.58
CA ALA A 57 -2.28 7.56 1.47
C ALA A 57 -2.93 7.90 0.12
N SER A 58 -4.27 7.84 0.06
CA SER A 58 -5.03 8.18 -1.14
C SER A 58 -4.83 9.63 -1.56
N GLY A 59 -4.72 10.54 -0.59
CA GLY A 59 -4.38 11.95 -0.86
C GLY A 59 -3.04 12.10 -1.58
N ILE A 60 -2.00 11.37 -1.14
CA ILE A 60 -0.68 11.41 -1.77
C ILE A 60 -0.73 10.85 -3.20
N PHE A 61 -1.35 9.69 -3.39
CA PHE A 61 -1.45 9.09 -4.73
C PHE A 61 -2.25 9.96 -5.71
N ASN A 62 -3.31 10.63 -5.25
CA ASN A 62 -4.11 11.53 -6.08
C ASN A 62 -3.37 12.82 -6.43
N ALA A 63 -2.51 13.33 -5.54
CA ALA A 63 -1.72 14.53 -5.77
C ALA A 63 -0.46 14.27 -6.62
N ALA A 64 0.04 13.03 -6.60
CA ALA A 64 1.27 12.65 -7.29
C ALA A 64 1.08 12.70 -8.82
N LYS A 65 2.01 13.38 -9.49
CA LYS A 65 2.06 13.45 -10.96
C LYS A 65 2.96 12.35 -11.50
N ALA A 66 2.55 11.73 -12.60
CA ALA A 66 3.36 10.76 -13.35
C ALA A 66 3.86 9.56 -12.51
N VAL A 67 3.03 9.06 -11.58
CA VAL A 67 3.30 7.77 -10.91
C VAL A 67 3.12 6.65 -11.95
N PRO A 68 4.12 5.79 -12.17
CA PRO A 68 3.95 4.64 -13.05
C PRO A 68 2.89 3.68 -12.48
N ALA A 69 2.25 2.91 -13.35
CA ALA A 69 1.35 1.85 -12.91
C ALA A 69 2.08 0.90 -11.95
N THR A 70 1.59 0.78 -10.72
CA THR A 70 2.21 -0.05 -9.68
C THR A 70 1.18 -0.67 -8.74
N GLY A 71 1.52 -1.79 -8.14
CA GLY A 71 0.72 -2.45 -7.12
C GLY A 71 1.58 -2.77 -5.91
N GLY A 72 1.01 -2.67 -4.70
CA GLY A 72 1.79 -2.91 -3.51
C GLY A 72 1.04 -2.78 -2.19
N PHE A 73 1.85 -2.71 -1.15
CA PHE A 73 1.41 -2.64 0.23
C PHE A 73 1.97 -1.40 0.93
N LEU A 74 1.10 -0.72 1.69
CA LEU A 74 1.51 0.13 2.80
C LEU A 74 1.37 -0.69 4.09
N VAL A 75 2.50 -1.05 4.67
CA VAL A 75 2.56 -1.83 5.92
C VAL A 75 2.59 -0.86 7.09
N VAL A 76 1.79 -1.13 8.10
CA VAL A 76 1.75 -0.37 9.35
C VAL A 76 2.01 -1.31 10.51
N ALA A 77 2.91 -0.89 11.40
CA ALA A 77 3.01 -1.47 12.72
C ALA A 77 2.68 -0.42 13.76
N ILE A 78 2.02 -0.84 14.84
CA ILE A 78 1.56 0.01 15.94
C ILE A 78 2.04 -0.63 17.24
N ARG A 79 2.75 0.13 18.07
CA ARG A 79 3.32 -0.35 19.33
C ARG A 79 2.69 0.38 20.53
N PRO A 80 2.80 -0.18 21.74
CA PRO A 80 2.41 0.52 22.98
C PRO A 80 3.03 1.92 23.08
N GLY A 81 2.29 2.85 23.69
CA GLY A 81 2.67 4.26 23.74
C GLY A 81 2.29 5.06 22.47
N GLN A 82 1.35 4.54 21.67
CA GLN A 82 0.81 5.21 20.48
C GLN A 82 1.91 5.58 19.46
N GLN A 83 2.79 4.63 19.19
CA GLN A 83 3.82 4.82 18.17
C GLN A 83 3.52 3.94 16.96
N SER A 84 3.80 4.45 15.77
CA SER A 84 3.62 3.74 14.51
C SER A 84 4.88 3.83 13.65
N LYS A 85 5.11 2.79 12.86
CA LYS A 85 6.16 2.75 11.82
C LYS A 85 5.55 2.13 10.57
N PHE A 86 6.02 2.60 9.42
CA PHE A 86 5.46 2.25 8.14
C PHE A 86 6.54 1.76 7.19
N TRP A 87 6.15 0.85 6.30
CA TRP A 87 7.02 0.35 5.23
C TRP A 87 6.22 0.24 3.94
N LEU A 88 6.95 0.31 2.82
CA LEU A 88 6.39 0.17 1.48
C LEU A 88 6.91 -1.10 0.84
N ASP A 89 6.02 -1.81 0.17
CA ASP A 89 6.34 -2.96 -0.67
C ASP A 89 5.54 -2.86 -1.97
N PHE A 90 6.05 -2.06 -2.90
CA PHE A 90 5.42 -1.80 -4.20
C PHE A 90 6.28 -2.37 -5.31
N ASN A 91 5.62 -2.93 -6.32
CA ASN A 91 6.25 -3.43 -7.52
C ASN A 91 5.46 -2.98 -8.78
N PRO A 92 6.06 -2.15 -9.65
CA PRO A 92 7.37 -1.50 -9.51
C PRO A 92 7.47 -0.57 -8.28
N PRO A 93 8.67 -0.28 -7.75
CA PRO A 93 8.82 0.64 -6.63
C PRO A 93 8.23 2.03 -6.93
N LEU A 94 7.70 2.68 -5.90
CA LEU A 94 7.23 4.06 -6.01
C LEU A 94 8.41 5.02 -6.25
N PRO A 95 8.20 6.14 -6.98
CA PRO A 95 9.19 7.21 -7.06
C PRO A 95 9.58 7.69 -5.65
N PRO A 96 10.87 7.98 -5.37
CA PRO A 96 11.33 8.29 -4.01
C PRO A 96 10.58 9.43 -3.32
N ALA A 97 10.21 10.48 -4.05
CA ALA A 97 9.42 11.59 -3.51
C ALA A 97 8.03 11.12 -3.06
N VAL A 98 7.32 10.37 -3.91
CA VAL A 98 5.99 9.82 -3.58
C VAL A 98 6.07 8.84 -2.41
N ALA A 99 7.09 7.99 -2.38
CA ALA A 99 7.35 7.08 -1.28
C ALA A 99 7.57 7.82 0.05
N SER A 100 8.38 8.87 0.04
CA SER A 100 8.65 9.70 1.23
C SER A 100 7.40 10.43 1.72
N ASP A 101 6.67 11.08 0.80
CA ASP A 101 5.44 11.82 1.13
C ASP A 101 4.36 10.88 1.67
N LEU A 102 4.25 9.68 1.10
CA LEU A 102 3.32 8.64 1.56
C LEU A 102 3.61 8.20 3.00
N ILE A 103 4.89 7.94 3.32
CA ILE A 103 5.30 7.57 4.68
C ILE A 103 5.04 8.72 5.65
N ALA A 104 5.40 9.95 5.29
CA ALA A 104 5.19 11.13 6.13
C ALA A 104 3.69 11.37 6.41
N ALA A 105 2.84 11.29 5.38
CA ALA A 105 1.40 11.44 5.53
C ALA A 105 0.78 10.36 6.42
N ALA A 106 1.20 9.10 6.24
CA ALA A 106 0.74 7.99 7.07
C ALA A 106 1.20 8.12 8.54
N GLN A 107 2.44 8.55 8.77
CA GLN A 107 3.00 8.81 10.11
C GLN A 107 2.32 9.98 10.84
N GLY A 108 1.72 10.92 10.10
CA GLY A 108 0.93 12.01 10.68
C GLY A 108 -0.38 11.57 11.33
N VAL A 109 -0.85 10.34 11.06
CA VAL A 109 -2.08 9.80 11.64
C VAL A 109 -1.79 9.23 13.03
N LYS A 110 -2.47 9.77 14.05
CA LYS A 110 -2.29 9.33 15.44
C LYS A 110 -2.79 7.89 15.62
N PRO A 111 -1.92 6.93 16.01
CA PRO A 111 -2.34 5.55 16.19
C PRO A 111 -3.17 5.35 17.47
N PRO A 112 -4.06 4.35 17.49
CA PRO A 112 -4.78 3.97 18.69
C PRO A 112 -3.82 3.41 19.75
N ALA A 113 -4.24 3.42 21.01
CA ALA A 113 -3.53 2.68 22.04
C ALA A 113 -3.67 1.18 21.79
N VAL A 114 -2.54 0.47 21.82
CA VAL A 114 -2.46 -0.99 21.76
C VAL A 114 -1.81 -1.53 23.03
N ASN A 115 -2.26 -2.68 23.50
CA ASN A 115 -1.77 -3.34 24.72
C ASN A 115 -1.07 -4.65 24.38
N GLY A 116 -0.14 -5.11 25.21
CA GLY A 116 0.38 -6.50 25.12
C GLY A 116 1.21 -6.83 23.87
N GLY A 117 1.69 -5.82 23.13
CA GLY A 117 2.67 -5.97 22.04
C GLY A 117 2.32 -5.21 20.77
N THR A 118 3.17 -5.38 19.76
CA THR A 118 3.05 -4.69 18.46
C THR A 118 1.99 -5.32 17.57
N VAL A 119 1.12 -4.49 17.00
CA VAL A 119 0.10 -4.89 16.01
C VAL A 119 0.60 -4.54 14.62
N VAL A 120 0.55 -5.47 13.67
CA VAL A 120 1.09 -5.29 12.31
C VAL A 120 0.04 -5.68 11.26
N LEU A 121 -0.22 -4.76 10.34
CA LEU A 121 -1.17 -4.90 9.24
C LEU A 121 -0.60 -4.35 7.94
N ALA A 122 -1.23 -4.70 6.81
CA ALA A 122 -0.90 -4.11 5.53
C ALA A 122 -2.15 -3.71 4.74
N MET A 123 -2.11 -2.56 4.08
CA MET A 123 -3.16 -2.09 3.17
C MET A 123 -2.70 -2.27 1.73
N LYS A 124 -3.57 -2.84 0.89
CA LYS A 124 -3.28 -3.15 -0.51
C LYS A 124 -3.71 -2.01 -1.42
N TYR A 125 -2.86 -1.68 -2.39
CA TYR A 125 -3.13 -0.66 -3.40
C TYR A 125 -2.78 -1.14 -4.80
N GLY A 126 -3.60 -0.74 -5.77
CA GLY A 126 -3.23 -0.58 -7.17
C GLY A 126 -3.25 0.92 -7.50
N VAL A 127 -2.22 1.42 -8.18
CA VAL A 127 -2.03 2.86 -8.47
C VAL A 127 -1.84 3.04 -9.96
N ALA A 128 -2.50 4.05 -10.54
CA ALA A 128 -2.40 4.41 -11.95
C ALA A 128 -2.64 3.22 -12.91
N GLY A 129 -3.65 2.40 -12.61
CA GLY A 129 -3.98 1.19 -13.37
C GLY A 129 -3.15 -0.04 -13.01
N GLY A 130 -2.24 0.06 -12.04
CA GLY A 130 -1.54 -1.09 -11.47
C GLY A 130 -2.48 -2.06 -10.76
N LYS A 131 -2.11 -3.34 -10.73
CA LYS A 131 -2.93 -4.39 -10.12
C LYS A 131 -2.75 -4.41 -8.61
N VAL A 132 -3.87 -4.51 -7.89
CA VAL A 132 -3.84 -4.84 -6.46
C VAL A 132 -3.14 -6.20 -6.25
N PRO A 133 -2.21 -6.31 -5.29
CA PRO A 133 -1.56 -7.59 -5.01
C PRO A 133 -2.54 -8.69 -4.61
N ALA A 134 -2.48 -9.83 -5.33
CA ALA A 134 -3.26 -11.02 -5.00
C ALA A 134 -2.68 -11.76 -3.78
N GLY A 135 -1.35 -11.69 -3.59
CA GLY A 135 -0.65 -12.37 -2.51
C GLY A 135 -1.09 -11.92 -1.11
N PRO A 136 -0.96 -12.80 -0.09
CA PRO A 136 -1.41 -12.50 1.25
C PRO A 136 -0.39 -11.71 2.06
N MET A 137 0.88 -11.61 1.66
CA MET A 137 1.93 -11.10 2.55
C MET A 137 2.89 -10.14 1.83
N PRO A 138 3.16 -8.96 2.41
CA PRO A 138 4.20 -8.08 1.92
C PRO A 138 5.59 -8.62 2.30
N SER A 139 6.61 -8.18 1.58
CA SER A 139 8.02 -8.46 1.87
C SER A 139 8.86 -7.17 1.80
N PRO A 140 8.70 -6.24 2.75
CA PRO A 140 9.51 -5.03 2.78
C PRO A 140 11.01 -5.37 2.79
N ALA A 141 11.82 -4.58 2.08
CA ALA A 141 13.25 -4.85 1.95
C ALA A 141 13.97 -4.98 3.31
N GLU A 142 13.64 -4.12 4.27
CA GLU A 142 14.24 -4.13 5.62
C GLU A 142 13.90 -5.42 6.40
N TRP A 143 12.70 -5.96 6.19
CA TRP A 143 12.23 -7.19 6.85
C TRP A 143 13.02 -8.39 6.38
N THR A 144 13.29 -8.47 5.07
CA THR A 144 14.08 -9.55 4.47
C THR A 144 15.49 -9.60 5.05
N THR A 145 16.11 -8.45 5.30
CA THR A 145 17.45 -8.36 5.91
C THR A 145 17.46 -8.92 7.34
N VAL A 146 16.50 -8.53 8.18
CA VAL A 146 16.42 -8.99 9.58
C VAL A 146 16.00 -10.45 9.66
N ALA A 147 15.07 -10.90 8.82
CA ALA A 147 14.66 -12.30 8.75
C ALA A 147 15.82 -13.23 8.38
N LYS A 148 16.62 -12.85 7.37
CA LYS A 148 17.85 -13.59 6.99
C LYS A 148 18.86 -13.64 8.12
N ALA A 149 19.08 -12.52 8.82
CA ALA A 149 20.00 -12.45 9.94
C ALA A 149 19.56 -13.29 11.15
N ALA A 150 18.25 -13.52 11.31
CA ALA A 150 17.71 -14.31 12.41
C ALA A 150 17.96 -15.82 12.29
N GLY A 151 18.19 -16.32 11.07
CA GLY A 151 18.49 -17.74 10.80
C GLY A 151 17.36 -18.73 11.12
N LYS A 152 16.18 -18.25 11.54
CA LYS A 152 14.99 -19.03 11.85
C LYS A 152 13.72 -18.24 11.50
N PRO A 153 12.58 -18.91 11.23
CA PRO A 153 11.30 -18.22 11.11
C PRO A 153 11.02 -17.37 12.35
N LEU A 154 10.63 -16.13 12.14
CA LEU A 154 10.21 -15.20 13.18
C LEU A 154 8.73 -14.89 13.02
N GLU A 155 8.02 -14.84 14.15
CA GLU A 155 6.69 -14.24 14.19
C GLU A 155 6.79 -12.76 13.80
N ILE A 156 5.77 -12.25 13.11
CA ILE A 156 5.84 -10.90 12.52
C ILE A 156 5.99 -9.79 13.58
N GLY A 157 5.38 -9.96 14.75
CA GLY A 157 5.58 -9.05 15.88
C GLY A 157 7.06 -8.98 16.29
N ASP A 158 7.70 -10.13 16.48
CA ASP A 158 9.11 -10.20 16.90
C ASP A 158 10.06 -9.68 15.83
N LEU A 159 9.76 -9.94 14.55
CA LEU A 159 10.53 -9.42 13.42
C LEU A 159 10.50 -7.88 13.44
N VAL A 160 9.31 -7.30 13.57
CA VAL A 160 9.12 -5.86 13.58
C VAL A 160 9.76 -5.22 14.81
N ASP A 161 9.63 -5.83 15.99
CA ASP A 161 10.25 -5.33 17.22
C ASP A 161 11.79 -5.28 17.10
N ARG A 162 12.41 -6.21 16.36
CA ARG A 162 13.86 -6.18 16.08
C ARG A 162 14.28 -5.08 15.09
N ILE A 163 13.38 -4.69 14.19
CA ILE A 163 13.59 -3.62 13.21
C ILE A 163 13.39 -2.24 13.84
N TRP A 164 12.59 -2.16 14.90
CA TRP A 164 12.20 -0.91 15.56
C TRP A 164 13.18 -0.44 16.65
N LYS A 165 14.41 -0.94 16.67
CA LYS A 165 15.42 -0.50 17.65
C LYS A 165 15.55 1.01 17.74
#